data_AF-A0A223KPX2-F1
#
_entry.id   AF-A0A223KPX2-F1
#
_cell.length_a   1.000
_cell.length_b   1.000
_cell.length_c   1.000
_cell.angle_alpha   90.00
_cell.angle_beta   90.00
_cell.angle_gamma   90.00
#
_symmetry.space_group_name_H-M   'P 1'
#
loop_
_entity.id
_entity.type
_entity.pdbx_description
1 polymer ?
#
loop_
_entity_poly.entity_id
_entity_poly.type
_entity_poly.pdbx_seq_one_letter_code
_entity_poly.pdbx_strand_id
1 'polypeptide(L)'
;MKKNKLLLVCIMTLAISSSIGFSTKSEVNASSYPQLTEEAIVIKKGDTLYSLSKKYNVSIKELMNRNNLSTDKIIAGKNLIIPAKIQNVITINRGDTLYSIAKKHKTTVEELKKWNKLSTDTIYEGQSLIVALQELNVTIKKGDTLYALSKKYGVTVDELKVWNNLKNNTIFVGETLIVKQIPSVYILIQKGDTLYSIARKYQTTVSDLKDLNNLSSNTIVVGKKLRVK
;
A
#
# COMPACT_ATOMS: atom_id res chain seq x y z
N MET A 1 -0.01 -22.91 -47.75
CA MET A 1 0.52 -23.27 -46.41
C MET A 1 0.78 -21.98 -45.63
N LYS A 2 -0.17 -21.53 -44.80
CA LYS A 2 -0.10 -20.26 -44.06
C LYS A 2 0.27 -20.53 -42.59
N LYS A 3 1.26 -19.76 -42.11
CA LYS A 3 1.71 -19.62 -40.71
C LYS A 3 0.54 -19.26 -39.79
N ASN A 4 0.54 -19.74 -38.55
CA ASN A 4 -0.04 -19.01 -37.42
C ASN A 4 0.74 -19.27 -36.13
N LYS A 5 1.18 -18.16 -35.53
CA LYS A 5 1.87 -18.04 -34.25
C LYS A 5 0.86 -18.30 -33.13
N LEU A 6 1.18 -19.20 -32.20
CA LEU A 6 0.42 -19.40 -30.97
C LEU A 6 0.80 -18.30 -29.97
N LEU A 7 -0.09 -17.33 -29.80
CA LEU A 7 -0.02 -16.28 -28.79
C LEU A 7 -0.44 -16.89 -27.45
N LEU A 8 0.46 -17.01 -26.48
CA LEU A 8 0.14 -17.50 -25.14
C LEU A 8 -0.49 -16.36 -24.33
N VAL A 9 -1.81 -16.42 -24.20
CA VAL A 9 -2.67 -15.52 -23.44
C VAL A 9 -2.44 -15.73 -21.94
N CYS A 10 -2.00 -14.69 -21.22
CA CYS A 10 -2.00 -14.68 -19.76
C CYS A 10 -3.42 -14.44 -19.25
N ILE A 11 -3.91 -15.40 -18.46
CA ILE A 11 -5.23 -15.45 -17.85
C ILE A 11 -5.35 -14.30 -16.83
N MET A 12 -6.03 -13.22 -17.20
CA MET A 12 -6.68 -12.33 -16.25
C MET A 12 -7.98 -13.00 -15.81
N THR A 13 -8.08 -13.39 -14.54
CA THR A 13 -9.36 -13.84 -13.97
C THR A 13 -10.30 -12.65 -13.85
N LEU A 14 -11.39 -12.75 -14.59
CA LEU A 14 -12.56 -11.90 -14.60
C LEU A 14 -13.23 -11.85 -13.22
N ALA A 15 -13.55 -10.65 -12.75
CA ALA A 15 -14.80 -10.40 -12.06
C ALA A 15 -15.54 -9.34 -12.87
N ILE A 16 -16.52 -9.80 -13.65
CA ILE A 16 -17.49 -8.96 -14.34
C ILE A 16 -18.60 -8.67 -13.32
N SER A 17 -18.89 -7.41 -13.08
CA SER A 17 -20.28 -6.97 -12.99
C SER A 17 -20.39 -5.59 -13.63
N SER A 18 -21.19 -5.57 -14.69
CA SER A 18 -21.71 -4.40 -15.38
C SER A 18 -22.74 -3.69 -14.51
N SER A 19 -22.63 -2.37 -14.36
CA SER A 19 -23.81 -1.48 -14.29
C SER A 19 -23.42 -0.02 -14.45
N ILE A 20 -23.99 0.59 -15.49
CA ILE A 20 -24.26 2.03 -15.54
C ILE A 20 -25.51 2.24 -14.66
N GLY A 21 -25.45 3.09 -13.64
CA GLY A 21 -26.63 3.42 -12.82
C GLY A 21 -26.29 4.20 -11.55
N PHE A 22 -26.92 5.36 -11.40
CA PHE A 22 -26.87 6.27 -10.24
C PHE A 22 -27.49 5.63 -8.97
N SER A 23 -26.85 5.89 -7.82
CA SER A 23 -27.38 5.92 -6.44
C SER A 23 -28.38 4.85 -5.98
N THR A 24 -27.86 3.85 -5.25
CA THR A 24 -28.37 3.44 -3.92
C THR A 24 -27.18 2.98 -3.06
N LYS A 25 -27.23 3.26 -1.74
CA LYS A 25 -26.22 2.94 -0.71
C LYS A 25 -25.31 1.76 -1.10
N SER A 26 -24.08 2.08 -1.50
CA SER A 26 -23.03 1.09 -1.71
C SER A 26 -22.61 0.50 -0.37
N GLU A 27 -22.98 -0.76 -0.12
CA GLU A 27 -22.30 -1.59 0.87
C GLU A 27 -20.82 -1.65 0.47
N VAL A 28 -19.99 -0.94 1.23
CA VAL A 28 -18.55 -0.89 1.06
C VAL A 28 -17.99 -2.28 1.36
N ASN A 29 -17.87 -3.12 0.32
CA ASN A 29 -16.93 -4.22 0.33
C ASN A 29 -15.56 -3.62 0.62
N ALA A 30 -14.99 -3.96 1.77
CA ALA A 30 -13.73 -3.41 2.26
C ALA A 30 -12.66 -3.53 1.17
N SER A 31 -12.23 -2.39 0.62
CA SER A 31 -11.18 -2.36 -0.41
C SER A 31 -9.94 -3.06 0.13
N SER A 32 -9.51 -4.15 -0.50
CA SER A 32 -8.37 -4.92 -0.01
C SER A 32 -7.10 -4.06 0.00
N TYR A 33 -6.35 -4.09 1.12
CA TYR A 33 -5.09 -3.39 1.22
C TYR A 33 -4.02 -4.11 0.38
N PRO A 34 -3.21 -3.40 -0.44
CA PRO A 34 -2.11 -4.04 -1.15
C PRO A 34 -1.15 -4.70 -0.17
N GLN A 35 -0.75 -5.93 -0.44
CA GLN A 35 0.18 -6.67 0.44
C GLN A 35 1.64 -6.27 0.23
N LEU A 36 1.94 -5.54 -0.85
CA LEU A 36 3.27 -5.24 -1.31
C LEU A 36 3.46 -3.73 -1.43
N THR A 37 4.61 -3.25 -0.97
CA THR A 37 5.15 -1.92 -1.26
C THR A 37 6.45 -2.07 -2.01
N GLU A 38 6.81 -1.10 -2.84
CA GLU A 38 7.96 -1.21 -3.73
C GLU A 38 9.13 -0.37 -3.27
N GLU A 39 10.31 -0.97 -3.33
CA GLU A 39 11.58 -0.32 -3.07
C GLU A 39 12.53 -0.53 -4.26
N ALA A 40 13.31 0.48 -4.63
CA ALA A 40 14.41 0.31 -5.59
C ALA A 40 15.70 0.07 -4.81
N ILE A 41 16.38 -1.03 -5.12
CA ILE A 41 17.73 -1.30 -4.63
C ILE A 41 18.72 -1.25 -5.78
N VAL A 42 19.99 -0.92 -5.49
CA VAL A 42 21.08 -1.07 -6.45
C VAL A 42 21.65 -2.48 -6.31
N ILE A 43 21.63 -3.24 -7.39
CA ILE A 43 22.16 -4.62 -7.45
C ILE A 43 23.66 -4.57 -7.18
N LYS A 44 24.13 -5.36 -6.21
CA LYS A 44 25.53 -5.46 -5.84
C LYS A 44 26.20 -6.61 -6.61
N LYS A 45 27.54 -6.57 -6.70
CA LYS A 45 28.32 -7.68 -7.26
C LYS A 45 28.03 -8.95 -6.45
N GLY A 46 27.61 -10.02 -7.12
CA GLY A 46 27.25 -11.30 -6.50
C GLY A 46 25.76 -11.46 -6.17
N ASP A 47 24.95 -10.41 -6.31
CA ASP A 47 23.50 -10.54 -6.17
C ASP A 47 22.92 -11.43 -7.28
N THR A 48 21.98 -12.29 -6.88
CA THR A 48 21.14 -13.11 -7.77
C THR A 48 19.67 -12.91 -7.40
N LEU A 49 18.74 -13.13 -8.35
CA LEU A 49 17.31 -13.10 -8.01
C LEU A 49 16.94 -14.08 -6.89
N TYR A 50 17.64 -15.22 -6.80
CA TYR A 50 17.44 -16.17 -5.71
C TYR A 50 17.85 -15.58 -4.35
N SER A 51 19.06 -15.03 -4.25
CA SER A 51 19.54 -14.42 -3.00
C SER A 51 18.65 -13.25 -2.54
N LEU A 52 18.19 -12.42 -3.49
CA LEU A 52 17.33 -11.28 -3.22
C LEU A 52 15.90 -11.73 -2.87
N SER A 53 15.36 -12.73 -3.56
CA SER A 53 14.07 -13.35 -3.26
C SER A 53 14.01 -13.83 -1.80
N LYS A 54 15.05 -14.52 -1.33
CA LYS A 54 15.17 -14.96 0.05
C LYS A 54 15.30 -13.80 1.03
N LYS A 55 16.18 -12.84 0.73
CA LYS A 55 16.43 -11.67 1.58
C LYS A 55 15.17 -10.83 1.81
N TYR A 56 14.39 -10.60 0.75
CA TYR A 56 13.20 -9.73 0.77
C TYR A 56 11.89 -10.49 0.89
N ASN A 57 11.95 -11.82 1.09
CA ASN A 57 10.78 -12.70 1.22
C ASN A 57 9.73 -12.51 0.10
N VAL A 58 10.22 -12.48 -1.14
CA VAL A 58 9.43 -12.24 -2.35
C VAL A 58 9.75 -13.33 -3.37
N SER A 59 8.78 -13.77 -4.17
CA SER A 59 9.06 -14.82 -5.16
C SER A 59 9.93 -14.30 -6.31
N ILE A 60 10.76 -15.17 -6.91
CA ILE A 60 11.55 -14.83 -8.11
C ILE A 60 10.63 -14.38 -9.24
N LYS A 61 9.47 -15.05 -9.42
CA LYS A 61 8.48 -14.69 -10.43
C LYS A 61 7.95 -13.27 -10.23
N GLU A 62 7.65 -12.88 -8.99
CA GLU A 62 7.20 -11.53 -8.68
C GLU A 62 8.31 -10.49 -8.94
N LEU A 63 9.56 -10.79 -8.56
CA LEU A 63 10.70 -9.94 -8.90
C LEU A 63 10.86 -9.77 -10.41
N MET A 64 10.79 -10.85 -11.18
CA MET A 64 10.92 -10.80 -12.63
C MET A 64 9.79 -10.00 -13.28
N ASN A 65 8.53 -10.33 -12.94
CA ASN A 65 7.35 -9.64 -13.43
C ASN A 65 7.44 -8.14 -13.16
N ARG A 66 7.79 -7.77 -11.92
CA ARG A 66 7.85 -6.38 -11.51
C ARG A 66 8.95 -5.59 -12.23
N ASN A 67 10.03 -6.26 -12.61
CA ASN A 67 11.17 -5.66 -13.30
C ASN A 67 11.16 -5.88 -14.81
N ASN A 68 10.07 -6.44 -15.36
CA ASN A 68 9.96 -6.80 -16.78
C ASN A 68 11.15 -7.65 -17.28
N LEU A 69 11.65 -8.54 -16.42
CA LEU A 69 12.77 -9.42 -16.74
C LEU A 69 12.25 -10.68 -17.45
N SER A 70 12.81 -10.97 -18.62
CA SER A 70 12.54 -12.22 -19.35
C SER A 70 13.39 -13.40 -18.86
N THR A 71 14.45 -13.12 -18.11
CA THR A 71 15.38 -14.12 -17.56
C THR A 71 15.74 -13.75 -16.11
N ASP A 72 16.37 -14.67 -15.40
CA ASP A 72 16.84 -14.44 -14.03
C ASP A 72 18.15 -13.62 -13.94
N LYS A 73 18.70 -13.21 -15.09
CA LYS A 73 19.92 -12.41 -15.16
C LYS A 73 19.66 -10.98 -14.69
N ILE A 74 20.49 -10.55 -13.74
CA ILE A 74 20.52 -9.18 -13.23
C ILE A 74 21.94 -8.61 -13.32
N ILE A 75 22.05 -7.29 -13.43
CA ILE A 75 23.33 -6.60 -13.67
C ILE A 75 23.68 -5.74 -12.48
N ALA A 76 24.87 -5.94 -11.91
CA ALA A 76 25.37 -5.11 -10.81
C ALA A 76 25.42 -3.63 -11.22
N GLY A 77 25.08 -2.76 -10.28
CA GLY A 77 24.96 -1.31 -10.47
C GLY A 77 23.62 -0.86 -11.07
N LYS A 78 22.76 -1.78 -11.55
CA LYS A 78 21.40 -1.43 -12.00
C LYS A 78 20.41 -1.44 -10.83
N ASN A 79 19.34 -0.67 -10.98
CA ASN A 79 18.23 -0.68 -10.03
C ASN A 79 17.36 -1.91 -10.24
N LEU A 80 16.97 -2.56 -9.15
CA LEU A 80 15.97 -3.62 -9.11
C LEU A 80 14.83 -3.17 -8.19
N ILE A 81 13.61 -3.28 -8.68
CA ILE A 81 12.40 -3.01 -7.91
C ILE A 81 12.06 -4.26 -7.11
N ILE A 82 12.02 -4.12 -5.80
CA ILE A 82 11.66 -5.14 -4.83
C ILE A 82 10.22 -4.87 -4.39
N PRO A 83 9.25 -5.72 -4.76
CA PRO A 83 7.94 -5.73 -4.13
C PRO A 83 8.05 -6.42 -2.77
N ALA A 84 8.20 -5.63 -1.71
CA ALA A 84 8.37 -6.10 -0.34
C ALA A 84 7.01 -6.22 0.35
N LYS A 85 6.83 -7.28 1.15
CA LYS A 85 5.61 -7.46 1.96
C LYS A 85 5.50 -6.35 3.01
N ILE A 86 4.29 -5.83 3.17
CA ILE A 86 3.96 -4.89 4.24
C ILE A 86 3.75 -5.70 5.52
N GLN A 87 4.66 -5.56 6.48
CA GLN A 87 4.69 -6.41 7.68
C GLN A 87 3.39 -6.34 8.51
N ASN A 88 2.71 -5.19 8.49
CA ASN A 88 1.49 -4.95 9.27
C ASN A 88 0.21 -5.32 8.51
N VAL A 89 0.31 -6.06 7.41
CA VAL A 89 -0.82 -6.52 6.61
C VAL A 89 -0.72 -8.03 6.43
N ILE A 90 -1.82 -8.74 6.72
CA ILE A 90 -1.91 -10.20 6.57
C ILE A 90 -2.97 -10.57 5.54
N THR A 91 -2.87 -11.79 5.02
CA THR A 91 -3.97 -12.44 4.27
C THR A 91 -4.79 -13.27 5.24
N ILE A 92 -6.11 -13.09 5.20
CA ILE A 92 -7.07 -13.93 5.92
C ILE A 92 -7.05 -15.33 5.34
N ASN A 93 -6.90 -16.33 6.20
CA ASN A 93 -6.94 -17.74 5.85
C ASN A 93 -8.26 -18.36 6.29
N ARG A 94 -8.58 -19.53 5.75
CA ARG A 94 -9.74 -20.30 6.18
C ARG A 94 -9.68 -20.56 7.70
N GLY A 95 -10.75 -20.17 8.40
CA GLY A 95 -10.90 -20.32 9.86
C GLY A 95 -10.41 -19.13 10.69
N ASP A 96 -9.83 -18.10 10.07
CA ASP A 96 -9.52 -16.86 10.77
C ASP A 96 -10.81 -16.13 11.21
N THR A 97 -10.74 -15.49 12.39
CA THR A 97 -11.78 -14.59 12.90
C THR A 97 -11.11 -13.29 13.33
N LEU A 98 -11.85 -12.17 13.37
CA LEU A 98 -11.29 -10.93 13.90
C LEU A 98 -10.77 -11.09 15.34
N TYR A 99 -11.43 -11.91 16.15
CA TYR A 99 -10.98 -12.21 17.51
C TYR A 99 -9.62 -12.94 17.54
N SER A 100 -9.46 -14.03 16.77
CA SER A 100 -8.21 -14.80 16.77
C SER A 100 -7.04 -13.95 16.24
N ILE A 101 -7.30 -13.10 15.25
CA ILE A 101 -6.31 -12.17 14.69
C ILE A 101 -5.96 -11.07 15.70
N ALA A 102 -6.95 -10.42 16.30
CA ALA A 102 -6.74 -9.35 17.26
C ALA A 102 -5.88 -9.84 18.43
N LYS A 103 -6.21 -11.02 18.96
CA LYS A 103 -5.44 -11.67 20.03
C LYS A 103 -3.99 -11.95 19.61
N LYS A 104 -3.78 -12.50 18.41
CA LYS A 104 -2.43 -12.81 17.88
C LYS A 104 -1.58 -11.55 17.70
N HIS A 105 -2.20 -10.45 17.28
CA HIS A 105 -1.53 -9.17 17.01
C HIS A 105 -1.56 -8.18 18.18
N LYS A 106 -2.03 -8.61 19.36
CA LYS A 106 -2.08 -7.80 20.59
C LYS A 106 -2.85 -6.48 20.39
N THR A 107 -3.98 -6.56 19.71
CA THR A 107 -4.91 -5.45 19.43
C THR A 107 -6.34 -5.90 19.75
N THR A 108 -7.34 -5.06 19.53
CA THR A 108 -8.76 -5.39 19.71
C THR A 108 -9.49 -5.55 18.39
N VAL A 109 -10.66 -6.19 18.43
CA VAL A 109 -11.54 -6.31 17.26
C VAL A 109 -11.96 -4.92 16.79
N GLU A 110 -12.26 -4.01 17.70
CA GLU A 110 -12.65 -2.63 17.42
C GLU A 110 -11.55 -1.87 16.69
N GLU A 111 -10.29 -2.01 17.11
CA GLU A 111 -9.14 -1.42 16.44
C GLU A 111 -8.94 -1.98 15.04
N LEU A 112 -9.00 -3.31 14.87
CA LEU A 112 -8.93 -3.95 13.55
C LEU A 112 -10.02 -3.44 12.63
N LYS A 113 -11.27 -3.37 13.11
CA LYS A 113 -12.39 -2.86 12.32
C LYS A 113 -12.18 -1.41 11.93
N LYS A 114 -11.73 -0.57 12.86
CA LYS A 114 -11.42 0.84 12.62
C LYS A 114 -10.35 1.01 11.53
N TRP A 115 -9.23 0.30 11.62
CA TRP A 115 -8.12 0.42 10.65
C TRP A 115 -8.50 -0.07 9.26
N ASN A 116 -9.36 -1.08 9.19
CA ASN A 116 -9.81 -1.69 7.94
C ASN A 116 -11.15 -1.16 7.44
N LYS A 117 -11.73 -0.17 8.12
CA LYS A 117 -13.06 0.42 7.82
C LYS A 117 -14.17 -0.64 7.73
N LEU A 118 -14.11 -1.66 8.59
CA LEU A 118 -15.12 -2.71 8.65
C LEU A 118 -16.30 -2.25 9.52
N SER A 119 -17.52 -2.37 8.99
CA SER A 119 -18.75 -2.13 9.74
C SER A 119 -19.19 -3.35 10.55
N THR A 120 -18.90 -4.56 10.05
CA THR A 120 -19.25 -5.85 10.67
C THR A 120 -18.00 -6.65 11.03
N ASP A 121 -18.21 -7.80 11.65
CA ASP A 121 -17.11 -8.72 12.00
C ASP A 121 -16.81 -9.73 10.88
N THR A 122 -17.53 -9.62 9.76
CA THR A 122 -17.40 -10.51 8.61
C THR A 122 -16.10 -10.23 7.88
N ILE A 123 -15.30 -11.28 7.70
CA ILE A 123 -14.06 -11.28 6.91
C ILE A 123 -14.06 -12.49 5.97
N TYR A 124 -13.36 -12.38 4.85
CA TYR A 124 -13.34 -13.40 3.80
C TYR A 124 -11.94 -13.95 3.58
N GLU A 125 -11.84 -15.25 3.28
CA GLU A 125 -10.57 -15.87 2.89
C GLU A 125 -9.94 -15.13 1.71
N GLY A 126 -8.62 -14.93 1.76
CA GLY A 126 -7.87 -14.18 0.76
C GLY A 126 -7.94 -12.64 0.93
N GLN A 127 -8.81 -12.13 1.79
CA GLN A 127 -8.87 -10.71 2.12
C GLN A 127 -7.55 -10.26 2.76
N SER A 128 -7.08 -9.06 2.42
CA SER A 128 -5.93 -8.45 3.10
C SER A 128 -6.41 -7.58 4.26
N LEU A 129 -5.81 -7.75 5.43
CA LEU A 129 -6.22 -7.09 6.67
C LEU A 129 -5.02 -6.38 7.31
N ILE A 130 -5.17 -5.10 7.60
CA ILE A 130 -4.24 -4.32 8.43
C ILE A 130 -4.37 -4.81 9.87
N VAL A 131 -3.25 -5.18 10.48
CA VAL A 131 -3.21 -5.73 11.84
C VAL A 131 -2.38 -4.91 12.81
N ALA A 132 -1.73 -3.85 12.33
CA ALA A 132 -1.06 -2.86 13.16
C ALA A 132 -0.88 -1.54 12.39
N LEU A 133 -0.84 -0.42 13.11
CA LEU A 133 -0.47 0.87 12.54
C LEU A 133 1.06 1.00 12.49
N GLN A 134 1.54 1.76 11.51
CA GLN A 134 2.93 2.21 11.45
C GLN A 134 3.11 3.40 12.38
N GLU A 135 4.03 3.28 13.33
CA GLU A 135 4.44 4.37 14.21
C GLU A 135 5.57 5.19 13.57
N LEU A 136 5.45 6.50 13.60
CA LEU A 136 6.41 7.46 13.07
C LEU A 136 6.73 8.51 14.12
N ASN A 137 8.01 8.90 14.19
CA ASN A 137 8.47 10.03 14.96
C ASN A 137 8.60 11.26 14.05
N VAL A 138 7.75 12.26 14.26
CA VAL A 138 7.65 13.45 13.43
C VAL A 138 8.17 14.65 14.21
N THR A 139 9.32 15.18 13.79
CA THR A 139 9.87 16.43 14.35
C THR A 139 9.11 17.64 13.82
N ILE A 140 8.57 18.44 14.73
CA ILE A 140 7.78 19.64 14.44
C ILE A 140 8.65 20.73 13.85
N LYS A 141 8.18 21.31 12.75
CA LYS A 141 8.84 22.40 12.02
C LYS A 141 8.05 23.70 12.17
N LYS A 142 8.71 24.81 11.85
CA LYS A 142 8.07 26.13 11.82
C LYS A 142 6.85 26.09 10.90
N GLY A 143 5.68 26.46 11.44
CA GLY A 143 4.40 26.49 10.71
C GLY A 143 3.58 25.21 10.79
N ASP A 144 4.08 24.14 11.42
CA ASP A 144 3.28 22.95 11.67
C ASP A 144 2.17 23.23 12.68
N THR A 145 1.02 22.57 12.47
CA THR A 145 -0.11 22.56 13.41
C THR A 145 -0.64 21.14 13.52
N LEU A 146 -1.27 20.79 14.64
CA LEU A 146 -1.91 19.47 14.77
C LEU A 146 -2.90 19.20 13.64
N TYR A 147 -3.64 20.21 13.18
CA TYR A 147 -4.59 20.07 12.07
C TYR A 147 -3.90 19.75 10.74
N ALA A 148 -2.84 20.49 10.38
CA ALA A 148 -2.10 20.24 9.14
C ALA A 148 -1.43 18.85 9.16
N LEU A 149 -0.88 18.45 10.30
CA LEU A 149 -0.29 17.14 10.49
C LEU A 149 -1.35 16.04 10.43
N SER A 150 -2.49 16.21 11.10
CA SER A 150 -3.55 15.21 11.09
C SER A 150 -4.06 14.95 9.67
N LYS A 151 -4.27 16.02 8.88
CA LYS A 151 -4.62 15.91 7.46
C LYS A 151 -3.55 15.20 6.64
N LYS A 152 -2.27 15.56 6.85
CA LYS A 152 -1.13 14.98 6.13
C LYS A 152 -0.97 13.47 6.37
N TYR A 153 -1.19 13.02 7.61
CA TYR A 153 -1.02 11.62 8.00
C TYR A 153 -2.34 10.82 7.98
N GLY A 154 -3.47 11.47 7.66
CA GLY A 154 -4.77 10.81 7.56
C GLY A 154 -5.32 10.34 8.90
N VAL A 155 -5.05 11.09 9.97
CA VAL A 155 -5.47 10.82 11.36
C VAL A 155 -6.28 12.00 11.91
N THR A 156 -6.92 11.85 13.06
CA THR A 156 -7.60 12.96 13.73
C THR A 156 -6.65 13.74 14.64
N VAL A 157 -7.01 14.99 14.94
CA VAL A 157 -6.28 15.80 15.94
C VAL A 157 -6.34 15.11 17.32
N ASP A 158 -7.48 14.55 17.68
CA ASP A 158 -7.64 13.86 18.96
C ASP A 158 -6.77 12.61 19.07
N GLU A 159 -6.62 11.84 17.98
CA GLU A 159 -5.69 10.72 17.92
C GLU A 159 -4.25 11.18 18.16
N LEU A 160 -3.81 12.23 17.48
CA LEU A 160 -2.48 12.82 17.71
C LEU A 160 -2.30 13.25 19.17
N LYS A 161 -3.31 13.87 19.77
CA LYS A 161 -3.25 14.30 21.16
C LYS A 161 -3.15 13.11 22.12
N VAL A 162 -3.95 12.08 21.91
CA VAL A 162 -3.96 10.86 22.73
C VAL A 162 -2.61 10.17 22.68
N TRP A 163 -2.01 9.98 21.49
CA TRP A 163 -0.71 9.30 21.37
C TRP A 163 0.45 10.07 22.00
N ASN A 164 0.32 11.40 22.11
CA ASN A 164 1.37 12.29 22.61
C ASN A 164 1.05 12.89 23.98
N ASN A 165 -0.02 12.44 24.65
CA ASN A 165 -0.49 12.97 25.93
C ASN A 165 -0.70 14.49 25.94
N LEU A 166 -1.13 15.07 24.82
CA LEU A 166 -1.35 16.52 24.68
C LEU A 166 -2.72 16.91 25.23
N LYS A 167 -2.74 17.90 26.14
CA LYS A 167 -3.99 18.44 26.71
C LYS A 167 -4.66 19.45 25.77
N ASN A 168 -3.89 20.20 24.99
CA ASN A 168 -4.35 21.22 24.06
C ASN A 168 -3.67 21.08 22.69
N ASN A 169 -3.88 22.04 21.79
CA ASN A 169 -3.36 21.98 20.42
C ASN A 169 -1.98 22.63 20.24
N THR A 170 -1.34 23.03 21.34
CA THR A 170 -0.03 23.69 21.32
C THR A 170 1.06 22.63 21.11
N ILE A 171 1.95 22.91 20.16
CA ILE A 171 3.13 22.13 19.85
C ILE A 171 4.29 23.09 19.58
N PHE A 172 5.51 22.67 19.85
CA PHE A 172 6.70 23.52 19.73
C PHE A 172 7.67 22.99 18.67
N VAL A 173 8.31 23.91 17.96
CA VAL A 173 9.31 23.56 16.94
C VAL A 173 10.45 22.76 17.58
N GLY A 174 10.84 21.66 16.94
CA GLY A 174 11.86 20.74 17.44
C GLY A 174 11.31 19.59 18.28
N GLU A 175 10.06 19.67 18.77
CA GLU A 175 9.42 18.54 19.45
C GLU A 175 9.22 17.36 18.51
N THR A 176 9.19 16.16 19.05
CA THR A 176 8.87 14.94 18.29
C THR A 176 7.49 14.44 18.68
N LEU A 177 6.58 14.37 17.71
CA LEU A 177 5.29 13.73 17.87
C LEU A 177 5.30 12.31 17.33
N ILE A 178 4.73 11.40 18.10
CA ILE A 178 4.34 10.07 17.69
C ILE A 178 3.08 10.16 16.82
N VAL A 179 3.16 9.59 15.62
CA VAL A 179 2.04 9.46 14.70
C VAL A 179 1.84 7.99 14.37
N LYS A 180 0.65 7.44 14.62
CA LYS A 180 0.28 6.07 14.25
C LYS A 180 -0.64 6.11 13.04
N GLN A 181 -0.15 5.71 11.88
CA GLN A 181 -0.92 5.76 10.64
C GLN A 181 -1.01 4.40 9.97
N ILE A 182 -1.96 4.24 9.04
CA ILE A 182 -1.99 3.07 8.17
C ILE A 182 -0.66 3.02 7.38
N PRO A 183 0.01 1.85 7.28
CA PRO A 183 1.29 1.74 6.57
C PRO A 183 1.15 2.20 5.12
N SER A 184 1.84 3.28 4.74
CA SER A 184 1.71 3.80 3.37
C SER A 184 2.22 2.81 2.33
N VAL A 185 1.51 2.68 1.21
CA VAL A 185 1.94 1.85 0.08
C VAL A 185 2.56 2.74 -0.98
N TYR A 186 3.80 2.43 -1.36
CA TYR A 186 4.47 3.11 -2.45
C TYR A 186 4.68 2.17 -3.63
N ILE A 187 4.60 2.75 -4.82
CA ILE A 187 5.05 2.13 -6.06
C ILE A 187 6.11 2.99 -6.73
N LEU A 188 6.93 2.39 -7.58
CA LEU A 188 7.82 3.09 -8.49
C LEU A 188 7.20 3.16 -9.88
N ILE A 189 6.95 4.37 -10.34
CA ILE A 189 6.32 4.63 -11.64
C ILE A 189 7.14 3.97 -12.75
N GLN A 190 6.50 3.16 -13.58
CA GLN A 190 7.12 2.48 -14.71
C GLN A 190 6.84 3.19 -16.04
N LYS A 191 7.61 2.84 -17.06
CA LYS A 191 7.32 3.25 -18.43
C LYS A 191 5.94 2.73 -18.83
N GLY A 192 5.05 3.64 -19.24
CA GLY A 192 3.67 3.33 -19.63
C GLY A 192 2.64 3.47 -18.50
N ASP A 193 3.08 3.74 -17.26
CA ASP A 193 2.15 4.06 -16.19
C ASP A 193 1.44 5.40 -16.43
N THR A 194 0.18 5.45 -16.01
CA THR A 194 -0.64 6.66 -15.94
C THR A 194 -1.33 6.70 -14.58
N LEU A 195 -1.71 7.87 -14.11
CA LEU A 195 -2.53 7.95 -12.88
C LEU A 195 -3.82 7.13 -13.02
N TYR A 196 -4.40 7.05 -14.22
CA TYR A 196 -5.60 6.25 -14.47
C TYR A 196 -5.35 4.74 -14.30
N SER A 197 -4.31 4.20 -14.96
CA SER A 197 -3.99 2.77 -14.87
C SER A 197 -3.61 2.36 -13.44
N ILE A 198 -2.88 3.23 -12.73
CA ILE A 198 -2.52 3.03 -11.33
C ILE A 198 -3.76 3.11 -10.43
N ALA A 199 -4.59 4.15 -10.56
CA ALA A 199 -5.80 4.31 -9.75
C ALA A 199 -6.70 3.08 -9.85
N ARG A 200 -6.92 2.60 -11.09
CA ARG A 200 -7.68 1.37 -11.36
C ARG A 200 -7.05 0.15 -10.71
N LYS A 201 -5.72 -0.03 -10.84
CA LYS A 201 -4.99 -1.16 -10.25
C LYS A 201 -5.09 -1.20 -8.72
N TYR A 202 -5.05 -0.04 -8.07
CA TYR A 202 -5.06 0.11 -6.60
C TYR A 202 -6.46 0.43 -6.03
N GLN A 203 -7.51 0.30 -6.85
CA GLN A 203 -8.90 0.52 -6.46
C GLN A 203 -9.09 1.86 -5.73
N THR A 204 -8.62 2.93 -6.38
CA THR A 204 -8.74 4.32 -5.94
C THR A 204 -9.07 5.19 -7.15
N THR A 205 -9.21 6.50 -6.98
CA THR A 205 -9.47 7.43 -8.07
C THR A 205 -8.21 8.22 -8.44
N VAL A 206 -8.20 8.78 -9.65
CA VAL A 206 -7.14 9.72 -10.05
C VAL A 206 -7.12 10.92 -9.11
N SER A 207 -8.28 11.41 -8.68
CA SER A 207 -8.37 12.52 -7.73
C SER A 207 -7.71 12.17 -6.40
N ASP A 208 -8.09 11.04 -5.81
CA ASP A 208 -7.50 10.59 -4.53
C ASP A 208 -6.00 10.37 -4.65
N LEU A 209 -5.51 9.79 -5.75
CA LEU A 209 -4.07 9.64 -5.98
C LEU A 209 -3.37 10.99 -6.07
N LYS A 210 -3.96 11.98 -6.75
CA LYS A 210 -3.38 13.30 -6.84
C LYS A 210 -3.31 13.97 -5.48
N ASP A 211 -4.40 13.93 -4.73
CA ASP A 211 -4.47 14.52 -3.39
C ASP A 211 -3.47 13.85 -2.44
N LEU A 212 -3.39 12.52 -2.47
CA LEU A 212 -2.46 11.72 -1.67
C LEU A 212 -0.99 12.04 -1.95
N ASN A 213 -0.67 12.47 -3.16
CA ASN A 213 0.69 12.78 -3.62
C ASN A 213 0.95 14.27 -3.81
N ASN A 214 0.01 15.14 -3.46
CA ASN A 214 0.05 16.58 -3.71
C ASN A 214 0.36 16.94 -5.18
N LEU A 215 -0.24 16.21 -6.12
CA LEU A 215 -0.04 16.44 -7.56
C LEU A 215 -1.07 17.45 -8.10
N SER A 216 -0.59 18.52 -8.74
CA SER A 216 -1.45 19.48 -9.41
C SER A 216 -1.91 18.99 -10.80
N SER A 217 -1.09 18.21 -11.49
CA SER A 217 -1.35 17.68 -12.84
C SER A 217 -1.39 16.14 -12.87
N ASN A 218 -1.65 15.58 -14.05
CA ASN A 218 -1.61 14.12 -14.28
C ASN A 218 -0.21 13.61 -14.64
N THR A 219 0.80 14.49 -14.64
CA THR A 219 2.16 14.14 -15.04
C THR A 219 2.85 13.37 -13.91
N ILE A 220 3.34 12.18 -14.23
CA ILE A 220 4.13 11.33 -13.34
C ILE A 220 5.45 10.97 -14.00
N VAL A 221 6.51 10.83 -13.20
CA VAL A 221 7.87 10.64 -13.69
C VAL A 221 8.33 9.22 -13.42
N VAL A 222 8.78 8.52 -14.46
CA VAL A 222 9.31 7.16 -14.37
C VAL A 222 10.43 7.09 -13.32
N GLY A 223 10.37 6.04 -12.50
CA GLY A 223 11.30 5.78 -11.39
C GLY A 223 11.03 6.60 -10.13
N LYS A 224 10.09 7.56 -10.14
CA LYS A 224 9.69 8.24 -8.89
C LYS A 224 8.72 7.37 -8.10
N LYS A 225 8.79 7.51 -6.77
CA LYS A 225 7.83 6.90 -5.86
C LYS A 225 6.50 7.63 -5.97
N LEU A 226 5.41 6.86 -6.02
CA LEU A 226 4.05 7.33 -5.93
C LEU A 226 3.36 6.58 -4.80
N ARG A 227 2.78 7.31 -3.86
CA ARG A 227 1.95 6.76 -2.80
C ARG A 227 0.59 6.36 -3.37
N VAL A 228 0.09 5.17 -3.05
CA VAL A 228 -1.18 4.66 -3.57
C VAL A 228 -2.20 4.31 -2.49
N LYS A 229 -1.75 4.17 -1.23
CA LYS A 229 -2.58 4.05 -0.01
C LYS A 229 -1.84 4.66 1.19
#